data_AF-A0A7W8B455-F1
#
_entry.id   AF-A0A7W8B455-F1
#
_cell.length_a   1.000
_cell.length_b   1.000
_cell.length_c   1.000
_cell.angle_alpha   90.00
_cell.angle_beta   90.00
_cell.angle_gamma   90.00
#
_symmetry.space_group_name_H-M   'P 1'
#
loop_
_entity.id
_entity.type
_entity.pdbx_description
1 polymer ?
#
loop_
_entity_poly.entity_id
_entity_poly.type
_entity_poly.pdbx_seq_one_letter_code
_entity_poly.pdbx_strand_id
1 'polypeptide(L)'
;MSGTTVLTGKWPVLGRHEQAATWLTIWTDLGRAPRTIDAYARGLAEYLLMCQREGVDPVVANRAHIAVYVRELTSRPHRRGVNVVSIDSG
;
A
#
# COMPACT_ATOMS: atom_id res chain seq x y z
N MET A 1 14.54 -17.59 -2.13
CA MET A 1 14.43 -16.13 -2.38
C MET A 1 13.47 -15.58 -1.35
N SER A 2 13.89 -14.65 -0.49
CA SER A 2 13.01 -14.08 0.55
C SER A 2 11.81 -13.37 -0.08
N GLY A 3 10.61 -13.55 0.47
CA GLY A 3 9.37 -13.00 -0.09
C GLY A 3 9.44 -11.48 -0.31
N THR A 4 10.16 -10.77 0.55
CA THR A 4 10.40 -9.32 0.45
C THR A 4 11.10 -8.91 -0.85
N THR A 5 12.05 -9.70 -1.36
CA THR A 5 12.76 -9.40 -2.62
C THR A 5 11.82 -9.46 -3.83
N VAL A 6 10.79 -10.31 -3.79
CA VAL A 6 9.76 -10.38 -4.84
C VAL A 6 8.85 -9.16 -4.77
N LEU A 7 8.49 -8.71 -3.57
CA LEU A 7 7.63 -7.54 -3.37
C LEU A 7 8.32 -6.23 -3.79
N THR A 8 9.63 -6.07 -3.52
CA THR A 8 10.38 -4.89 -3.96
C THR A 8 10.60 -4.87 -5.47
N GLY A 9 10.69 -6.03 -6.13
CA GLY A 9 10.66 -6.10 -7.60
C GLY A 9 9.31 -5.68 -8.19
N LYS A 10 8.20 -6.11 -7.57
CA LYS A 10 6.83 -5.77 -7.99
C LYS A 10 6.46 -4.32 -7.69
N TRP A 11 6.91 -3.78 -6.55
CA TRP A 11 6.69 -2.40 -6.12
C TRP A 11 8.03 -1.77 -5.68
N PRO A 12 8.79 -1.16 -6.61
CA PRO A 12 10.12 -0.61 -6.32
C PRO A 12 10.15 0.44 -5.19
N VAL A 13 9.04 1.14 -4.93
CA VAL A 13 8.93 2.10 -3.83
C VAL A 13 9.17 1.45 -2.47
N LEU A 14 8.80 0.17 -2.28
CA LEU A 14 9.03 -0.54 -1.02
C LEU A 14 10.52 -0.69 -0.71
N GLY A 15 11.35 -0.85 -1.75
CA GLY A 15 12.81 -0.96 -1.60
C GLY A 15 13.51 0.38 -1.32
N ARG A 16 12.84 1.51 -1.54
CA ARG A 16 13.36 2.85 -1.22
C ARG A 16 13.14 3.25 0.24
N HIS A 17 12.29 2.51 0.97
CA HIS A 17 11.96 2.79 2.36
C HIS A 17 12.26 1.56 3.22
N GLU A 18 13.39 1.60 3.94
CA GLU A 18 13.87 0.49 4.76
C GLU A 18 12.84 0.02 5.80
N GLN A 19 12.11 0.95 6.41
CA GLN A 19 11.05 0.64 7.38
C GLN A 19 9.90 -0.15 6.75
N ALA A 20 9.55 0.13 5.49
CA ALA A 20 8.50 -0.59 4.77
C ALA A 20 8.93 -2.03 4.46
N ALA A 21 10.16 -2.21 3.96
CA ALA A 21 10.73 -3.53 3.71
C ALA A 21 10.86 -4.37 4.99
N THR A 22 11.31 -3.74 6.08
CA THR A 22 11.43 -4.38 7.41
C THR A 22 10.07 -4.82 7.94
N TRP A 23 9.07 -3.93 7.89
CA TRP A 23 7.72 -4.25 8.37
C TRP A 23 7.08 -5.41 7.60
N LEU A 24 7.20 -5.45 6.26
CA LEU A 24 6.69 -6.57 5.45
C LEU A 24 7.43 -7.88 5.73
N THR A 25 8.74 -7.81 5.99
CA THR A 25 9.54 -8.99 6.37
C THR A 25 9.06 -9.55 7.71
N ILE A 26 8.88 -8.71 8.73
CA ILE A 26 8.35 -9.12 10.03
C ILE A 26 7.01 -9.85 9.88
N TRP A 27 6.06 -9.29 9.14
CA TRP A 27 4.75 -9.94 8.96
C TRP A 27 4.84 -11.26 8.19
N THR A 28 5.79 -11.37 7.25
CA THR A 28 6.03 -12.60 6.51
C THR A 28 6.60 -13.67 7.44
N ASP A 29 7.60 -13.32 8.25
CA ASP A 29 8.26 -14.22 9.20
C ASP A 29 7.30 -14.68 10.32
N LEU A 30 6.35 -13.82 10.70
CA LEU A 30 5.23 -14.17 11.60
C LEU A 30 4.19 -15.11 10.96
N GLY A 31 4.41 -15.58 9.73
CA GLY A 31 3.57 -16.58 9.07
C GLY A 31 2.25 -16.02 8.52
N ARG A 32 2.16 -14.70 8.27
CA ARG A 32 0.95 -14.12 7.68
C ARG A 32 0.74 -14.68 6.27
N ALA A 33 -0.53 -14.97 5.94
CA ALA A 33 -0.89 -15.53 4.65
C ALA A 33 -0.35 -14.68 3.47
N PRO A 34 0.19 -15.30 2.40
CA PRO A 34 0.80 -14.57 1.28
C PRO A 34 -0.13 -13.52 0.64
N ARG A 35 -1.42 -13.84 0.49
CA ARG A 35 -2.42 -12.89 -0.04
C ARG A 35 -2.57 -11.63 0.81
N THR A 36 -2.41 -11.77 2.13
CA THR A 36 -2.46 -10.61 3.02
C THR A 36 -1.19 -9.78 2.92
N ILE A 37 -0.02 -10.42 2.81
CA ILE A 37 1.24 -9.71 2.55
C ILE A 37 1.17 -8.94 1.23
N ASP A 38 0.64 -9.53 0.16
CA ASP A 38 0.43 -8.86 -1.12
C ASP A 38 -0.50 -7.64 -1.00
N ALA A 39 -1.60 -7.77 -0.24
CA ALA A 39 -2.53 -6.68 0.00
C ALA A 39 -1.89 -5.54 0.80
N TYR A 40 -1.10 -5.87 1.82
CA TYR A 40 -0.34 -4.91 2.62
C TYR A 40 0.73 -4.22 1.79
N ALA A 41 1.50 -4.97 1.00
CA ALA A 41 2.53 -4.43 0.12
C ALA A 41 1.94 -3.46 -0.91
N ARG A 42 0.79 -3.81 -1.53
CA ARG A 42 0.08 -2.91 -2.45
C ARG A 42 -0.37 -1.63 -1.76
N GLY A 43 -1.07 -1.74 -0.62
CA GLY A 43 -1.57 -0.57 0.11
C GLY A 43 -0.45 0.34 0.59
N LEU A 44 0.63 -0.24 1.11
CA LEU A 44 1.81 0.48 1.56
C LEU A 44 2.54 1.16 0.39
N ALA A 45 2.67 0.49 -0.76
CA ALA A 45 3.27 1.08 -1.95
C ALA A 45 2.47 2.30 -2.45
N GLU A 46 1.13 2.21 -2.49
CA GLU A 46 0.27 3.33 -2.88
C GLU A 46 0.42 4.52 -1.92
N TYR A 47 0.49 4.26 -0.61
CA TYR A 47 0.73 5.30 0.41
C TYR A 47 2.11 5.96 0.26
N LEU A 48 3.18 5.17 0.10
CA LEU A 48 4.53 5.71 -0.06
C LEU A 48 4.68 6.55 -1.34
N LEU A 49 3.99 6.18 -2.42
CA LEU A 49 3.97 6.98 -3.65
C LEU A 49 3.24 8.31 -3.44
N MET A 50 2.16 8.33 -2.65
CA MET A 50 1.50 9.59 -2.25
C MET A 50 2.47 10.46 -1.44
N CYS A 51 3.10 9.89 -0.41
CA CYS A 51 4.11 10.60 0.40
C CYS A 51 5.24 11.18 -0.46
N GLN A 52 5.77 10.40 -1.41
CA GLN A 52 6.83 10.85 -2.32
C GLN A 52 6.36 12.03 -3.20
N ARG A 53 5.11 12.00 -3.69
CA ARG A 53 4.56 13.07 -4.53
C ARG A 53 4.30 14.36 -3.74
N GLU A 54 3.82 14.24 -2.50
CA GLU A 54 3.51 15.38 -1.63
C GLU A 54 4.75 15.89 -0.85
N GLY A 55 5.91 15.24 -1.00
CA GLY A 55 7.13 15.60 -0.26
C GLY A 55 7.02 15.35 1.25
N VAL A 56 6.19 14.39 1.66
CA VAL A 56 5.90 14.06 3.06
C VAL A 56 6.74 12.86 3.48
N ASP A 57 7.42 12.95 4.61
CA ASP A 57 8.01 11.75 5.23
C ASP A 57 6.87 10.83 5.73
N PRO A 58 6.81 9.58 5.23
CA PRO A 58 5.72 8.65 5.54
C PRO A 58 5.60 8.27 7.02
N VAL A 59 6.64 8.45 7.82
CA VAL A 59 6.63 8.13 9.27
C VAL A 59 6.02 9.25 10.10
N VAL A 60 6.22 10.50 9.67
CA VAL A 60 5.73 11.70 10.37
C VAL A 60 4.45 12.27 9.75
N ALA A 61 3.89 11.59 8.75
CA ALA A 61 2.65 12.01 8.10
C ALA A 61 1.52 12.15 9.12
N ASN A 62 0.85 13.31 9.09
CA ASN A 62 -0.23 13.62 10.02
C ASN A 62 -1.61 13.36 9.39
N ARG A 63 -2.66 13.59 10.19
CA ARG A 63 -4.06 13.37 9.76
C ARG A 63 -4.47 14.18 8.53
N ALA A 64 -3.89 15.35 8.31
CA ALA A 64 -4.19 16.16 7.12
C ALA A 64 -3.65 15.48 5.85
N HIS A 65 -2.42 14.96 5.89
CA HIS A 65 -1.86 14.18 4.77
C HIS A 65 -2.71 12.93 4.49
N ILE A 66 -3.16 12.24 5.55
CA ILE A 66 -4.06 11.10 5.41
C ILE A 66 -5.42 11.49 4.81
N ALA A 67 -5.99 12.63 5.19
CA ALA A 67 -7.25 13.11 4.63
C ALA A 67 -7.13 13.38 3.11
N VAL A 68 -6.01 13.96 2.66
CA VAL A 68 -5.71 14.14 1.23
C VAL A 68 -5.64 12.78 0.52
N TYR A 69 -4.93 11.82 1.10
CA TYR A 69 -4.81 10.48 0.53
C TYR A 69 -6.16 9.75 0.44
N VAL A 70 -6.99 9.80 1.48
CA VAL A 70 -8.33 9.19 1.47
C VAL A 70 -9.23 9.86 0.44
N ARG A 71 -9.18 11.19 0.33
CA ARG A 71 -9.90 11.93 -0.72
C ARG A 71 -9.47 11.48 -2.11
N GLU A 72 -8.16 11.29 -2.33
CA GLU A 72 -7.66 10.77 -3.60
C GLU A 72 -8.18 9.35 -3.87
N LEU A 73 -8.07 8.43 -2.90
CA LEU A 73 -8.54 7.04 -3.04
C LEU A 73 -10.02 6.95 -3.38
N THR A 74 -10.85 7.81 -2.77
CA THR A 74 -12.30 7.85 -2.98
C THR A 74 -12.70 8.56 -4.27
N SER A 75 -11.84 9.44 -4.81
CA SER A 75 -12.09 10.16 -6.06
C SER A 75 -11.54 9.44 -7.30
N ARG A 76 -10.62 8.49 -7.13
CA ARG A 76 -10.07 7.71 -8.24
C ARG A 76 -11.20 6.91 -8.91
N PRO A 77 -11.27 6.87 -10.26
CA PRO A 77 -12.15 5.95 -10.96
C PRO A 77 -11.88 4.55 -10.42
N HIS A 78 -12.92 3.88 -9.92
CA HIS A 78 -12.76 2.60 -9.26
C HIS A 78 -12.08 1.65 -10.26
N ARG A 79 -10.93 1.07 -9.89
CA ARG A 79 -10.35 -0.09 -10.57
C ARG A 79 -11.20 -1.33 -10.30
N ARG A 80 -12.54 -1.22 -10.34
CA ARG A 80 -13.38 -2.41 -10.50
C ARG A 80 -12.83 -3.03 -11.76
N GLY A 81 -12.20 -4.20 -11.64
CA GLY A 81 -12.13 -5.09 -12.79
C GLY A 81 -13.54 -5.12 -13.36
N VAL A 82 -13.65 -5.18 -14.69
CA VAL A 82 -14.88 -5.04 -15.49
C VAL A 82 -16.09 -5.89 -15.01
N ASN A 83 -15.91 -6.73 -13.98
CA ASN A 83 -16.84 -7.67 -13.37
C ASN A 83 -17.31 -7.34 -11.92
N VAL A 84 -17.07 -6.15 -11.35
CA VAL A 84 -17.60 -5.84 -10.00
C VAL A 84 -18.94 -5.11 -10.10
N VAL A 85 -20.02 -5.81 -9.75
CA VAL A 85 -21.37 -5.25 -9.57
C VAL A 85 -21.47 -4.60 -8.18
N SER A 86 -21.81 -3.31 -8.11
CA SER A 86 -22.31 -2.73 -6.85
C SER A 86 -23.73 -3.19 -6.63
N ILE A 87 -23.98 -3.74 -5.45
CA ILE A 87 -25.34 -3.88 -4.94
C ILE A 87 -25.47 -2.78 -3.89
N ASP A 88 -26.28 -1.77 -4.21
CA ASP A 88 -26.67 -0.77 -3.22
C ASP A 88 -27.72 -1.42 -2.32
N SER A 89 -27.37 -1.67 -1.07
CA SER A 89 -28.35 -2.08 -0.06
C SER A 89 -29.13 -0.84 0.37
N GLY A 90 -30.40 -0.77 -0.02
CA GLY A 90 -31.38 0.20 0.46
C GLY A 90 -31.92 -0.11 1.85
#